data_AF-A0A101NIW4-F1
#
_entry.id   AF-A0A101NIW4-F1
#
_cell.length_a   1.000
_cell.length_b   1.000
_cell.length_c   1.000
_cell.angle_alpha   90.00
_cell.angle_beta   90.00
_cell.angle_gamma   90.00
#
_symmetry.space_group_name_H-M   'P 1'
#
loop_
_entity.id
_entity.type
_entity.pdbx_description
1 polymer ?
#
loop_
_entity_poly.entity_id
_entity_poly.type
_entity_poly.pdbx_seq_one_letter_code
_entity_poly.pdbx_strand_id
1 'polypeptide(L)'
;MWLSDAPNTAYFVGGAANSKLDHEAEDGRFLYSGWEAFGKTHQCTSEKLLNSQLFTAFQMNSSNHQDADAMKQLITAYTKAVEKTDTCKHGLSFGSLTHNR
;
A
#
# COMPACT_ATOMS: atom_id res chain seq x y z
N MET A 1 3.83 -2.45 -3.51
CA MET A 1 5.17 -2.94 -3.15
C MET A 1 5.03 -4.34 -2.56
N TRP A 2 5.77 -5.31 -3.08
CA TRP A 2 5.86 -6.64 -2.46
C TRP A 2 6.99 -6.62 -1.43
N LEU A 3 6.71 -7.02 -0.19
CA LEU A 3 7.69 -7.09 0.89
C LEU A 3 7.63 -8.45 1.59
N SER A 4 8.77 -9.12 1.68
CA SER A 4 8.97 -10.30 2.52
C SER A 4 9.11 -9.89 3.98
N ASP A 5 8.63 -10.75 4.87
CA ASP A 5 8.76 -10.62 6.33
C ASP A 5 8.21 -9.31 6.92
N ALA A 6 7.30 -8.64 6.21
CA ALA A 6 6.66 -7.40 6.64
C ALA A 6 5.33 -7.70 7.38
N PRO A 7 5.28 -7.59 8.73
CA PRO A 7 4.10 -8.01 9.48
C PRO A 7 2.90 -7.07 9.33
N ASN A 8 3.13 -5.78 9.12
CA ASN A 8 2.09 -4.75 9.15
C ASN A 8 2.50 -3.50 8.38
N THR A 9 1.58 -2.54 8.25
CA THR A 9 1.83 -1.27 7.56
C THR A 9 2.89 -0.43 8.24
N ALA A 10 3.01 -0.49 9.58
CA ALA A 10 4.04 0.23 10.32
C ALA A 10 5.47 -0.21 9.92
N TYR A 11 5.69 -1.51 9.68
CA TYR A 11 6.96 -2.02 9.16
C TYR A 11 7.28 -1.43 7.79
N PHE A 12 6.30 -1.40 6.87
CA PHE A 12 6.50 -0.84 5.53
C PHE A 12 6.84 0.66 5.59
N VAL A 13 6.11 1.41 6.40
CA VAL A 13 6.30 2.85 6.57
C VAL A 13 7.70 3.21 7.03
N GLY A 14 8.32 2.42 7.92
CA GLY A 14 9.65 2.68 8.46
C GLY A 14 10.77 2.84 7.42
N GLY A 15 10.58 2.31 6.21
CA GLY A 15 11.53 2.47 5.10
C GLY A 15 11.01 3.29 3.91
N ALA A 16 9.77 3.78 3.95
CA ALA A 16 9.10 4.36 2.79
C ALA A 16 8.48 5.75 3.00
N ALA A 17 8.16 6.11 4.24
CA ALA A 17 7.55 7.40 4.55
C ALA A 17 8.57 8.55 4.55
N ASN A 18 8.15 9.69 4.02
CA ASN A 18 8.93 10.93 3.98
C ASN A 18 8.45 11.97 5.01
N SER A 19 7.38 11.67 5.73
CA SER A 19 6.76 12.51 6.74
C SER A 19 6.35 11.69 7.97
N LYS A 20 5.98 12.38 9.04
CA LYS A 20 5.34 11.72 10.17
C LYS A 20 3.92 11.31 9.76
N LEU A 21 3.60 10.02 9.90
CA LEU A 21 2.23 9.53 9.83
C LEU A 21 1.59 9.63 11.21
N ASP A 22 0.64 10.54 11.36
CA ASP A 22 -0.02 10.87 12.61
C ASP A 22 -1.47 10.38 12.69
N HIS A 23 -1.95 9.69 11.64
CA HIS A 23 -3.26 9.08 11.61
C HIS A 23 -3.21 7.58 11.25
N GLU A 24 -4.22 6.87 11.73
CA GLU A 24 -4.41 5.44 11.54
C GLU A 24 -5.88 5.11 11.26
N ALA A 25 -6.13 4.08 10.46
CA ALA A 25 -7.45 3.49 10.30
C ALA A 25 -7.38 1.95 10.15
N GLU A 26 -8.49 1.30 10.49
CA GLU A 26 -8.65 -0.17 10.43
C GLU A 26 -7.52 -0.92 11.16
N ASP A 27 -7.33 -0.61 12.45
CA ASP A 27 -6.38 -1.29 13.35
C ASP A 27 -4.96 -1.40 12.77
N GLY A 28 -4.42 -0.26 12.31
CA GLY A 28 -3.05 -0.17 11.79
C GLY A 28 -2.89 -0.65 10.36
N ARG A 29 -3.97 -1.08 9.70
CA ARG A 29 -3.92 -1.47 8.29
C ARG A 29 -3.61 -0.29 7.39
N PHE A 30 -4.10 0.90 7.73
CA PHE A 30 -3.81 2.14 7.02
C PHE A 30 -3.12 3.13 7.94
N LEU A 31 -1.99 3.67 7.49
CA LEU A 31 -1.25 4.73 8.16
C LEU A 31 -1.11 5.89 7.19
N TYR A 32 -1.42 7.11 7.63
CA TYR A 32 -1.47 8.26 6.74
C TYR A 32 -1.20 9.58 7.46
N SER A 33 -0.85 10.58 6.66
CA SER A 33 -0.74 12.00 7.01
C SER A 33 -1.49 12.82 5.95
N GLY A 34 -1.34 14.15 6.00
CA GLY A 34 -1.83 15.01 4.92
C GLY A 34 -1.09 14.86 3.58
N TRP A 35 0.09 14.24 3.57
CA TRP A 35 0.95 14.13 2.38
C TRP A 35 1.01 12.75 1.76
N GLU A 36 0.89 11.74 2.59
CA GLU A 36 1.17 10.38 2.19
C GLU A 36 0.33 9.39 2.97
N ALA A 37 0.12 8.24 2.38
CA ALA A 37 -0.71 7.20 2.94
C ALA A 37 -0.24 5.83 2.47
N PHE A 38 -0.29 4.87 3.37
CA PHE A 38 0.21 3.52 3.19
C PHE A 38 -0.86 2.52 3.62
N GLY A 39 -0.95 1.41 2.90
CA GLY A 39 -1.95 0.38 3.14
C GLY A 39 -1.41 -1.02 3.00
N LYS A 40 -1.85 -1.92 3.88
CA LYS A 40 -1.67 -3.35 3.74
C LYS A 40 -2.89 -3.98 3.06
N THR A 41 -2.66 -4.78 2.02
CA THR A 41 -3.75 -5.53 1.38
C THR A 41 -4.15 -6.75 2.20
N HIS A 42 -5.39 -7.22 2.03
CA HIS A 42 -5.86 -8.49 2.57
C HIS A 42 -5.48 -9.65 1.66
N GLN A 43 -4.82 -10.65 2.24
CA GLN A 43 -4.59 -11.97 1.61
C GLN A 43 -3.89 -11.93 0.24
N CYS A 44 -3.30 -10.80 -0.17
CA CYS A 44 -2.42 -10.74 -1.33
C CYS A 44 -1.01 -11.16 -0.89
N THR A 45 -0.76 -12.46 -0.96
CA THR A 45 0.55 -13.07 -0.71
C THR A 45 1.08 -13.70 -1.99
N SER A 46 2.40 -13.77 -2.13
CA SER A 46 3.04 -14.44 -3.26
C SER A 46 4.13 -15.41 -2.80
N GLU A 47 3.87 -16.70 -2.94
CA GLU A 47 4.89 -17.74 -2.73
C GLU A 47 6.06 -17.57 -3.71
N LYS A 48 5.76 -17.14 -4.94
CA LYS A 48 6.76 -16.86 -5.98
C LYS A 48 7.72 -15.73 -5.59
N LEU A 49 7.27 -14.83 -4.71
CA LEU A 49 8.05 -13.71 -4.19
C LEU A 49 8.40 -13.94 -2.71
N LEU A 50 8.84 -15.14 -2.35
CA LEU A 50 9.33 -15.45 -0.99
C LEU A 50 8.28 -15.14 0.09
N ASN A 51 7.04 -15.59 -0.12
CA ASN A 51 5.90 -15.33 0.76
C ASN A 51 5.66 -13.84 1.05
N SER A 52 6.04 -12.96 0.11
CA SER A 52 5.84 -11.52 0.24
C SER A 52 4.37 -11.16 0.38
N GLN A 53 4.09 -10.08 1.13
CA GLN A 53 2.80 -9.41 1.16
C GLN A 53 2.81 -8.15 0.29
N LEU A 54 1.65 -7.84 -0.30
CA LEU A 54 1.46 -6.65 -1.10
C LEU A 54 1.00 -5.47 -0.24
N PHE A 55 1.71 -4.36 -0.36
CA PHE A 55 1.37 -3.07 0.23
C PHE A 55 1.13 -2.03 -0.86
N THR A 56 0.37 -1.00 -0.53
CA THR A 56 0.09 0.15 -1.37
C THR A 56 0.62 1.42 -0.70
N ALA A 57 1.00 2.39 -1.52
CA ALA A 57 1.44 3.70 -1.05
C ALA A 57 0.92 4.78 -1.99
N PHE A 58 0.59 5.93 -1.44
CA PHE A 58 0.29 7.16 -2.14
C PHE A 58 1.10 8.26 -1.48
N GLN A 59 1.85 9.03 -2.27
CA GLN A 59 2.69 10.13 -1.77
C GLN A 59 2.50 11.32 -2.69
N MET A 60 2.20 12.47 -2.10
CA MET A 60 1.95 13.70 -2.83
C MET A 60 3.12 14.65 -2.65
N ASN A 61 3.80 14.95 -3.75
CA ASN A 61 4.90 15.90 -3.78
C ASN A 61 4.34 17.32 -3.99
N SER A 62 3.72 17.91 -2.97
CA SER A 62 3.38 19.33 -2.96
C SER A 62 3.57 19.90 -1.56
N SER A 63 3.74 21.21 -1.42
CA SER A 63 3.98 21.84 -0.10
C SER A 63 2.73 22.47 0.52
N ASN A 64 1.65 22.66 -0.23
CA ASN A 64 0.54 23.53 0.19
C ASN A 64 -0.84 22.86 0.30
N HIS A 65 -1.00 21.59 -0.09
CA HIS A 65 -2.29 20.91 -0.07
C HIS A 65 -2.22 19.60 0.73
N GLN A 66 -2.20 19.74 2.06
CA GLN A 66 -2.34 18.63 3.00
C GLN A 66 -3.80 18.34 3.26
N ASP A 67 -4.20 17.08 3.11
CA ASP A 67 -5.54 16.63 3.47
C ASP A 67 -5.52 15.16 3.89
N ALA A 68 -5.54 14.92 5.20
CA ALA A 68 -5.46 13.59 5.77
C ALA A 68 -6.71 12.75 5.48
N ASP A 69 -7.89 13.38 5.42
CA ASP A 69 -9.13 12.69 5.12
C ASP A 69 -9.18 12.26 3.65
N ALA A 70 -8.73 13.12 2.73
CA ALA A 70 -8.55 12.75 1.33
C ALA A 70 -7.52 11.62 1.17
N MET A 71 -6.38 11.70 1.87
CA MET A 71 -5.35 10.65 1.85
C MET A 71 -5.88 9.30 2.33
N LYS A 72 -6.65 9.28 3.42
CA LYS A 72 -7.37 8.09 3.90
C LYS A 72 -8.28 7.50 2.83
N GLN A 73 -9.10 8.34 2.20
CA GLN A 73 -10.04 7.88 1.17
C GLN A 73 -9.29 7.29 -0.03
N LEU A 74 -8.26 7.98 -0.52
CA LEU A 74 -7.44 7.55 -1.65
C LEU A 74 -6.76 6.21 -1.37
N ILE A 75 -6.04 6.08 -0.26
CA ILE A 75 -5.32 4.84 0.04
C ILE A 75 -6.27 3.66 0.26
N THR A 76 -7.40 3.89 0.92
CA THR A 76 -8.38 2.84 1.18
C THR A 76 -9.00 2.35 -0.12
N ALA A 77 -9.43 3.28 -0.98
CA ALA A 77 -10.01 2.96 -2.28
C ALA A 77 -9.01 2.26 -3.20
N TYR A 78 -7.78 2.77 -3.28
CA TYR A 78 -6.73 2.19 -4.10
C TYR A 78 -6.36 0.79 -3.63
N THR A 79 -6.21 0.57 -2.32
CA THR A 79 -5.90 -0.75 -1.75
C THR A 79 -6.99 -1.77 -2.06
N LYS A 80 -8.26 -1.40 -1.88
CA LYS A 80 -9.41 -2.25 -2.23
C LYS A 80 -9.50 -2.54 -3.73
N ALA A 81 -9.05 -1.62 -4.58
CA ALA A 81 -8.96 -1.86 -6.01
C ALA A 81 -7.83 -2.84 -6.35
N VAL A 82 -6.64 -2.66 -5.74
CA VAL A 82 -5.49 -3.55 -5.91
C VAL A 82 -5.80 -4.99 -5.50
N GLU A 83 -6.56 -5.18 -4.42
CA GLU A 83 -7.00 -6.50 -3.94
C GLU A 83 -7.81 -7.29 -4.98
N LYS A 84 -8.46 -6.60 -5.92
CA LYS A 84 -9.27 -7.24 -6.97
C LYS A 84 -8.46 -7.63 -8.20
N THR A 85 -7.22 -7.17 -8.30
CA THR A 85 -6.35 -7.38 -9.46
C THR A 85 -5.75 -8.78 -9.49
N ASP A 86 -5.37 -9.22 -10.70
CA ASP A 86 -4.65 -10.47 -10.91
C ASP A 86 -3.26 -10.47 -10.26
N THR A 87 -2.64 -9.29 -10.12
CA THR A 87 -1.42 -9.10 -9.32
C THR A 87 -1.60 -9.65 -7.91
N CYS A 88 -2.67 -9.24 -7.23
CA CYS A 88 -2.99 -9.72 -5.88
C CYS A 88 -3.33 -11.22 -5.89
N LYS A 89 -4.27 -11.63 -6.76
CA LYS A 89 -4.82 -13.00 -6.75
C LYS A 89 -3.80 -14.08 -7.12
N HIS A 90 -2.87 -13.75 -8.02
CA HIS A 90 -1.89 -14.70 -8.55
C HIS A 90 -0.46 -14.42 -8.08
N GLY A 91 -0.29 -13.43 -7.18
CA GLY A 91 1.02 -13.07 -6.63
C GLY A 91 2.03 -12.61 -7.69
N LEU A 92 1.55 -11.95 -8.75
CA LEU A 92 2.40 -11.47 -9.85
C LEU A 92 3.03 -10.12 -9.52
N SER A 93 4.15 -9.80 -10.17
CA SER A 93 4.64 -8.41 -10.17
C SER A 93 3.80 -7.57 -11.15
N PHE A 94 3.66 -6.26 -10.89
CA PHE A 94 2.92 -5.36 -11.78
C PHE A 94 3.48 -5.33 -13.23
N GLY A 95 4.77 -5.64 -13.43
CA GLY A 95 5.39 -5.72 -14.75
C GLY A 95 5.12 -7.04 -15.49
N SER A 96 4.65 -8.08 -14.80
CA SER A 96 4.39 -9.40 -15.39
C SER A 96 3.05 -9.49 -16.12
N LEU A 97 2.18 -8.48 -15.99
CA LEU A 97 0.85 -8.44 -16.63
C LEU A 97 0.89 -8.04 -18.12
N THR A 98 2.05 -7.68 -18.68
CA THR A 98 2.18 -7.16 -20.05
C THR A 98 2.24 -8.23 -21.14
N HIS A 99 2.12 -9.53 -20.81
CA HIS A 99 2.31 -10.62 -21.77
C HIS A 99 1.04 -11.35 -22.22
N ASN A 100 -0.17 -10.83 -21.93
CA ASN A 100 -1.42 -11.43 -22.41
C ASN A 100 -2.39 -10.35 -22.95
N ARG A 101 -1.99 -9.66 -24.02
CA ARG A 101 -2.94 -9.03 -24.93
C ARG A 101 -2.56 -9.29 -26.37
#